data_AF-A0A7V4SSB1-F1
#
_entry.id   AF-A0A7V4SSB1-F1
#
_cell.length_a   1.000
_cell.length_b   1.000
_cell.length_c   1.000
_cell.angle_alpha   90.00
_cell.angle_beta   90.00
_cell.angle_gamma   90.00
#
_symmetry.space_group_name_H-M   'P 1'
#
loop_
_entity.id
_entity.type
_entity.pdbx_description
1 polymer ?
#
loop_
_entity_poly.entity_id
_entity_poly.type
_entity_poly.pdbx_seq_one_letter_code
_entity_poly.pdbx_strand_id
1 'polypeptide(L)'
;MSIEDGAMTREVLREIARHPVDGSGLEVHVTHGVAYLRGRLEKLRGYYEDLNLEEELRIILRALRQKPGIRDVICEVELGGPTLKERLSTHVRRK
;
A
#
# COMPACT_ATOMS: atom_id res chain seq x y z
N MET A 1 1.24 15.12 -18.31
CA MET A 1 2.04 14.08 -17.60
C MET A 1 3.23 13.76 -18.48
N SER A 2 4.47 13.87 -17.99
CA SER A 2 5.65 13.52 -18.80
C SER A 2 5.68 12.01 -19.09
N ILE A 3 6.34 11.59 -20.17
CA ILE A 3 6.52 10.16 -20.50
C ILE A 3 7.30 9.45 -19.38
N GLU A 4 8.27 10.15 -18.78
CA GLU A 4 9.07 9.65 -17.66
C GLU A 4 8.21 9.44 -16.40
N ASP A 5 7.35 10.39 -16.06
CA ASP A 5 6.41 10.28 -14.93
C ASP A 5 5.46 9.09 -15.10
N GLY A 6 4.97 8.86 -16.32
CA GLY A 6 4.11 7.71 -16.65
C GLY A 6 4.85 6.37 -16.59
N ALA A 7 6.13 6.33 -16.98
CA ALA A 7 6.98 5.14 -16.77
C ALA A 7 7.20 4.89 -15.27
N MET A 8 7.49 5.92 -14.49
CA MET A 8 7.70 5.80 -13.06
C MET A 8 6.43 5.36 -12.32
N THR A 9 5.28 5.91 -12.67
CA THR A 9 3.99 5.53 -12.08
C THR A 9 3.72 4.03 -12.29
N ARG A 10 4.00 3.50 -13.49
CA ARG A 10 3.88 2.06 -13.78
C ARG A 10 4.86 1.22 -12.96
N GLU A 11 6.08 1.70 -12.76
CA GLU A 11 7.08 1.03 -11.94
C GLU A 11 6.70 1.00 -10.45
N VAL A 12 6.11 2.08 -9.94
CA VAL A 12 5.56 2.13 -8.57
C VAL A 12 4.39 1.15 -8.43
N LEU A 13 3.45 1.16 -9.37
CA LEU A 13 2.33 0.22 -9.37
C LEU A 13 2.79 -1.25 -9.43
N ARG A 14 3.81 -1.55 -10.24
CA ARG A 14 4.42 -2.88 -10.30
C ARG A 14 5.08 -3.29 -8.99
N GLU A 15 5.67 -2.36 -8.25
CA GLU A 15 6.23 -2.65 -6.93
C GLU A 15 5.11 -3.03 -5.97
N ILE A 16 4.07 -2.19 -5.87
CA ILE A 16 2.91 -2.40 -4.99
C ILE A 16 2.23 -3.74 -5.28
N ALA A 17 2.07 -4.10 -6.56
CA ALA A 17 1.44 -5.36 -6.97
C ALA A 17 2.23 -6.63 -6.58
N ARG A 18 3.49 -6.52 -6.13
CA ARG A 18 4.24 -7.66 -5.58
C ARG A 18 3.90 -7.95 -4.12
N HIS A 19 3.28 -7.00 -3.44
CA HIS A 19 2.88 -7.13 -2.06
C HIS A 19 1.48 -7.74 -1.96
N PRO A 20 1.20 -8.56 -0.93
CA PRO A 20 -0.07 -9.24 -0.74
C PRO A 20 -1.17 -8.30 -0.19
N VAL A 21 -1.37 -7.17 -0.85
CA VAL A 21 -2.31 -6.11 -0.46
C VAL A 21 -3.32 -5.88 -1.57
N ASP A 22 -4.54 -5.53 -1.21
CA ASP A 22 -5.54 -5.07 -2.17
C ASP A 22 -5.39 -3.55 -2.36
N GLY A 23 -4.80 -3.18 -3.48
CA GLY A 23 -4.61 -1.79 -3.92
C GLY A 23 -5.70 -1.29 -4.86
N SER A 24 -6.84 -1.98 -5.01
CA SER A 24 -7.89 -1.59 -5.95
C SER A 24 -8.48 -0.19 -5.66
N GLY A 25 -8.44 0.24 -4.40
CA GLY A 25 -8.85 1.58 -3.96
C GLY A 25 -7.69 2.57 -3.82
N LEU A 26 -6.50 2.23 -4.31
CA LEU A 26 -5.29 3.06 -4.21
C LEU A 26 -5.07 3.81 -5.52
N GLU A 27 -5.06 5.14 -5.44
CA GLU A 27 -4.63 6.01 -6.51
C GLU A 27 -3.13 6.29 -6.38
N VAL A 28 -2.39 6.10 -7.46
CA VAL A 28 -0.94 6.28 -7.52
C VAL A 28 -0.58 7.20 -8.67
N HIS A 29 0.16 8.25 -8.36
CA HIS A 29 0.66 9.18 -9.36
C HIS A 29 2.08 9.63 -9.01
N VAL A 30 2.96 9.69 -10.00
CA VAL A 30 4.29 10.28 -9.84
C VAL A 30 4.36 11.59 -10.60
N THR A 31 4.86 12.63 -9.95
CA THR A 31 5.12 13.93 -10.59
C THR A 31 6.49 14.45 -10.16
N HIS A 32 7.37 14.74 -11.12
CA HIS A 32 8.71 15.26 -10.83
C HIS A 32 9.47 14.39 -9.81
N GLY A 33 9.34 13.07 -9.91
CA GLY A 33 10.00 12.14 -8.96
C GLY A 33 9.45 12.15 -7.54
N VAL A 34 8.27 12.72 -7.28
CA VAL A 34 7.54 12.53 -6.02
C VAL A 34 6.38 11.57 -6.28
N ALA A 35 6.32 10.47 -5.53
CA ALA A 35 5.20 9.52 -5.59
C ALA A 35 4.11 9.91 -4.60
N TYR A 36 2.90 10.07 -5.11
CA TYR A 36 1.69 10.31 -4.33
C TYR A 36 0.88 9.02 -4.27
N LEU A 37 0.64 8.53 -3.06
CA LEU A 37 -0.21 7.38 -2.78
C LEU A 37 -1.41 7.87 -2.00
N ARG A 38 -2.62 7.68 -2.54
CA ARG A 38 -3.88 8.16 -1.96
C ARG A 38 -4.95 7.08 -2.01
N GLY A 39 -5.88 7.14 -1.06
CA GLY A 39 -7.05 6.27 -1.06
C GLY A 39 -6.98 5.20 0.02
N ARG A 40 -7.39 3.97 -0.30
CA ARG A 40 -7.49 2.88 0.69
C ARG A 40 -6.68 1.67 0.27
N LEU A 41 -6.05 1.04 1.26
CA LEU A 41 -5.33 -0.21 1.10
C LEU A 41 -5.93 -1.26 2.04
N GLU A 42 -6.39 -2.38 1.46
CA GLU A 42 -7.07 -3.45 2.21
C GLU A 42 -6.25 -4.75 2.21
N LYS A 43 -6.61 -5.68 3.10
CA LYS A 43 -6.02 -7.02 3.10
C LYS A 43 -6.50 -7.78 1.86
N LEU A 44 -5.58 -8.40 1.14
CA LEU A 44 -5.94 -9.26 0.02
C LEU A 44 -6.73 -10.47 0.55
N ARG A 45 -7.92 -10.71 -0.02
CA ARG A 45 -8.81 -11.79 0.43
C ARG A 45 -8.16 -13.16 0.19
N GLY A 46 -8.15 -14.01 1.23
CA GLY A 46 -7.60 -15.36 1.16
C GLY A 46 -6.07 -15.44 1.33
N TYR A 47 -5.39 -14.32 1.53
CA TYR A 47 -4.00 -14.27 1.99
C TYR A 47 -3.92 -14.34 3.52
N TYR A 48 -2.72 -14.58 4.07
CA TYR A 48 -2.46 -14.81 5.51
C TYR A 48 -3.34 -13.94 6.42
N GLU A 49 -4.11 -14.57 7.32
CA GLU A 49 -5.02 -13.86 8.24
C GLU A 49 -4.27 -12.90 9.16
N ASP A 50 -3.02 -13.24 9.46
CA ASP A 50 -2.12 -12.46 10.33
C ASP A 50 -1.36 -11.34 9.60
N LEU A 51 -1.67 -11.06 8.32
CA LEU A 51 -1.01 -9.98 7.58
C LEU A 51 -1.24 -8.63 8.27
N ASN A 52 -0.16 -8.00 8.72
CA ASN A 52 -0.19 -6.64 9.27
C ASN A 52 -0.06 -5.61 8.15
N LEU A 53 -1.17 -4.97 7.79
CA LEU A 53 -1.21 -3.95 6.73
C LEU A 53 -0.27 -2.78 6.99
N GLU A 54 -0.07 -2.41 8.26
CA GLU A 54 0.79 -1.28 8.61
C GLU A 54 2.26 -1.60 8.33
N GLU A 55 2.69 -2.82 8.68
CA GLU A 55 4.04 -3.30 8.38
C GLU A 55 4.26 -3.42 6.88
N GLU A 56 3.28 -3.99 6.18
CA GLU A 56 3.35 -4.15 4.72
C GLU A 56 3.45 -2.77 4.02
N LEU A 57 2.65 -1.80 4.45
CA LEU A 57 2.74 -0.42 3.95
C LEU A 57 4.12 0.18 4.22
N ARG A 58 4.73 -0.04 5.39
CA ARG A 58 6.10 0.44 5.67
C ARG A 58 7.13 -0.20 4.74
N ILE A 59 7.00 -1.49 4.45
CA ILE A 59 7.88 -2.19 3.50
C ILE A 59 7.73 -1.59 2.10
N ILE A 60 6.49 -1.39 1.64
CA ILE A 60 6.19 -0.74 0.35
C ILE A 60 6.83 0.65 0.30
N LEU A 61 6.58 1.50 1.29
CA LEU A 61 7.12 2.86 1.34
C LEU A 61 8.65 2.88 1.31
N ARG A 62 9.29 1.93 2.02
CA ARG A 62 10.75 1.77 2.00
C ARG A 62 11.25 1.38 0.60
N ALA A 63 10.60 0.41 -0.03
CA ALA A 63 10.96 -0.04 -1.38
C ALA A 63 10.81 1.10 -2.42
N LEU A 64 9.73 1.88 -2.32
CA LEU A 64 9.50 3.03 -3.21
C LEU A 64 10.55 4.13 -3.03
N ARG A 65 10.94 4.45 -1.80
CA ARG A 65 12.01 5.42 -1.52
C ARG A 65 13.40 4.97 -1.99
N GLN A 66 13.60 3.67 -2.15
CA GLN A 66 14.85 3.11 -2.67
C GLN A 66 14.90 3.06 -4.20
N LYS A 67 13.78 3.30 -4.90
CA LYS A 67 13.76 3.27 -6.36
C LYS A 67 14.49 4.48 -6.97
N PRO A 68 15.35 4.27 -7.97
CA PRO A 68 15.96 5.37 -8.71
C PRO A 68 14.90 6.19 -9.42
N GLY A 69 14.99 7.52 -9.31
CA GLY A 69 14.02 8.46 -9.87
C GLY A 69 12.90 8.88 -8.90
N ILE A 70 12.71 8.16 -7.79
CA ILE A 70 11.87 8.60 -6.68
C ILE A 70 12.73 9.38 -5.69
N ARG A 71 12.39 10.64 -5.48
CA ARG A 71 13.04 11.56 -4.54
C ARG A 71 12.30 11.59 -3.20
N ASP A 72 10.97 11.54 -3.24
CA ASP A 72 10.13 11.52 -2.06
C ASP A 72 8.83 10.75 -2.30
N VAL A 73 8.19 10.34 -1.20
CA VAL A 73 6.93 9.59 -1.21
C VAL A 73 5.98 10.21 -0.19
N ILE A 74 4.85 10.70 -0.69
CA ILE A 74 3.74 11.24 0.10
C ILE A 74 2.66 10.17 0.18
N CYS A 75 2.32 9.76 1.40
CA CYS A 75 1.38 8.69 1.67
C CYS A 75 0.19 9.22 2.47
N GLU A 76 -0.98 9.26 1.83
CA GLU A 76 -2.28 9.62 2.40
C GLU A 76 -3.23 8.45 2.19
N VAL A 77 -2.84 7.29 2.74
CA VAL A 77 -3.55 6.03 2.57
C VAL A 77 -4.26 5.65 3.87
N GLU A 78 -5.56 5.38 3.76
CA GLU A 78 -6.33 4.74 4.82
C GLU A 78 -6.09 3.23 4.79
N LEU A 79 -5.70 2.67 5.92
CA LEU A 79 -5.62 1.22 6.08
C LEU A 79 -7.01 0.65 6.35
N GLY A 80 -7.37 -0.41 5.62
CA GLY A 80 -8.57 -1.19 5.88
C GLY A 80 -8.59 -1.69 7.32
N GLY A 81 -9.71 -1.48 8.01
CA GLY A 81 -9.87 -1.92 9.39
C GLY A 81 -9.85 -3.45 9.53
N PRO A 82 -9.74 -3.96 10.78
CA PRO A 82 -9.81 -5.39 11.04
C PRO A 82 -11.10 -5.96 10.46
N THR A 83 -10.98 -7.09 9.76
CA THR A 83 -12.14 -7.83 9.24
C THR A 83 -13.10 -8.17 10.39
N LEU A 84 -14.39 -8.36 10.07
CA LEU A 84 -15.40 -8.75 11.09
C LEU A 84 -14.92 -9.95 11.92
N LYS A 85 -14.22 -10.90 11.29
CA LYS A 85 -13.58 -12.05 11.96
C LYS A 85 -12.59 -11.60 13.04
N GLU A 86 -11.64 -10.72 12.72
CA GLU A 86 -10.65 -10.19 13.67
C GLU A 86 -11.31 -9.44 14.82
N ARG A 87 -12.32 -8.59 14.54
CA ARG A 87 -13.07 -7.86 15.56
C ARG A 87 -13.81 -8.79 16.54
N LEU A 88 -14.37 -9.88 16.02
CA LEU A 88 -15.03 -10.91 16.81
C LEU A 88 -14.02 -11.73 17.64
N SER A 89 -12.87 -12.08 17.06
CA SER A 89 -11.80 -12.82 17.75
C SER A 89 -11.22 -12.07 18.95
N THR A 90 -11.06 -10.74 18.86
CA THR A 90 -10.57 -9.91 19.97
C THR A 90 -11.53 -9.91 21.16
N HIS A 91 -12.83 -10.10 20.93
CA HIS A 91 -13.83 -10.16 22.01
C HIS A 91 -13.84 -11.50 22.76
N VAL A 92 -13.38 -12.58 22.15
CA VAL A 92 -13.36 -13.92 22.78
C VAL A 92 -12.18 -14.10 23.74
N ARG A 93 -11.10 -13.32 23.59
CA ARG A 93 -9.89 -13.42 24.45
C ARG A 93 -9.94 -12.59 25.75
N ARG A 94 -11.03 -11.87 26.03
CA ARG A 94 -11.24 -11.28 27.36
C ARG A 94 -11.95 -12.29 28.26
N LYS A 95 -11.19 -13.20 28.85
CA LYS A 95 -11.61 -13.96 30.03
C LYS A 95 -10.41 -14.25 30.93
#